data_AF-A0A947SGZ7-F1
#
_entry.id   AF-A0A947SGZ7-F1
#
_cell.length_a   1.000
_cell.length_b   1.000
_cell.length_c   1.000
_cell.angle_alpha   90.00
_cell.angle_beta   90.00
_cell.angle_gamma   90.00
#
_symmetry.space_group_name_H-M   'P 1'
#
loop_
_entity.id
_entity.type
_entity.pdbx_description
1 polymer ?
#
loop_
_entity_poly.entity_id
_entity_poly.type
_entity_poly.pdbx_seq_one_letter_code
_entity_poly.pdbx_strand_id
1 'polypeptide(L)'
;MKTLKWIARTVRTTLFLGVLCVSLAVSTASLGLWAVSLTTQVTALTVGAATAALAESKAVAKAVAKAKAREKAKARLKRVLVALPLVGIAAAAAFEYGDYREWQEENPEGDFGDYGCEVAALSAEVVNEVLQDLPEATRPPRDAILSRLPACDAPIVSPVPGG
;
A
#
# COMPACT_ATOMS: atom_id res chain seq x y z
N MET A 1 -1.00 -95.80 -38.48
CA MET A 1 -0.66 -94.82 -37.42
C MET A 1 -0.38 -93.39 -37.91
N LYS A 2 0.18 -93.17 -39.12
CA LYS A 2 0.51 -91.82 -39.63
C LYS A 2 -0.73 -90.92 -39.90
N THR A 3 -1.83 -91.50 -40.38
CA THR A 3 -3.08 -90.78 -40.69
C THR A 3 -3.81 -90.27 -39.45
N LEU A 4 -3.84 -91.06 -38.37
CA LEU A 4 -4.45 -90.67 -37.09
C LEU A 4 -3.69 -89.51 -36.41
N LYS A 5 -2.34 -89.53 -36.47
CA LYS A 5 -1.50 -88.42 -35.98
C LYS A 5 -1.70 -87.14 -36.80
N TRP A 6 -1.95 -87.24 -38.10
CA TRP A 6 -2.20 -86.09 -38.97
C TRP A 6 -3.56 -85.45 -38.67
N ILE A 7 -4.62 -86.25 -38.55
CA ILE A 7 -5.97 -85.76 -38.21
C ILE A 7 -5.99 -85.10 -36.82
N ALA A 8 -5.39 -85.74 -35.81
CA ALA A 8 -5.31 -85.18 -34.45
C ALA A 8 -4.51 -83.86 -34.40
N ARG A 9 -3.51 -83.70 -35.28
CA ARG A 9 -2.75 -82.45 -35.42
C ARG A 9 -3.60 -81.34 -36.02
N THR A 10 -4.36 -81.63 -37.08
CA THR A 10 -5.24 -80.65 -37.73
C THR A 10 -6.35 -80.16 -36.80
N VAL A 11 -6.98 -81.07 -36.05
CA VAL A 11 -8.03 -80.73 -35.06
C VAL A 11 -7.47 -79.87 -33.92
N ARG A 12 -6.27 -80.18 -33.41
CA ARG A 12 -5.62 -79.38 -32.37
C ARG A 12 -5.27 -77.98 -32.87
N THR A 13 -4.82 -77.85 -34.12
CA THR A 13 -4.47 -76.56 -34.73
C THR A 13 -5.69 -75.68 -34.98
N THR A 14 -6.81 -76.21 -35.44
CA THR A 14 -8.04 -75.43 -35.65
C THR A 14 -8.66 -74.97 -34.33
N LEU A 15 -8.64 -75.82 -33.29
CA LEU A 15 -9.04 -75.41 -31.93
C LEU A 15 -8.14 -74.29 -31.40
N PHE A 16 -6.82 -74.40 -31.60
CA PHE A 16 -5.88 -73.34 -31.22
C PHE A 16 -6.18 -72.02 -31.95
N LEU A 17 -6.41 -72.08 -33.27
CA LEU A 17 -6.72 -70.90 -34.08
C LEU A 17 -8.03 -70.22 -33.64
N GLY A 18 -9.06 -71.02 -33.32
CA GLY A 18 -10.33 -70.51 -32.83
C GLY A 18 -10.19 -69.80 -31.48
N VAL A 19 -9.48 -70.38 -30.52
CA VAL A 19 -9.21 -69.76 -29.21
C VAL A 19 -8.42 -68.45 -29.37
N LEU A 20 -7.46 -68.41 -30.30
CA LEU A 20 -6.64 -67.23 -30.58
C LEU A 20 -7.46 -66.09 -31.19
N CYS A 21 -8.38 -66.40 -32.10
CA CYS A 21 -9.29 -65.39 -32.66
C CYS A 21 -10.23 -64.81 -31.59
N VAL A 22 -10.74 -65.65 -30.69
CA VAL A 22 -11.64 -65.21 -29.62
C VAL A 22 -10.90 -64.34 -28.59
N SER A 23 -9.68 -64.73 -28.17
CA SER A 23 -8.89 -63.91 -27.26
C SER A 23 -8.52 -62.55 -27.86
N LEU A 24 -8.20 -62.52 -29.16
CA LEU A 24 -7.91 -61.28 -29.88
C LEU A 24 -9.13 -60.33 -29.93
N ALA A 25 -10.32 -60.88 -30.21
CA ALA A 25 -11.56 -60.12 -30.23
C ALA A 25 -11.88 -59.53 -28.83
N VAL A 26 -11.72 -60.33 -27.78
CA VAL A 26 -11.98 -59.91 -26.39
C VAL A 26 -11.02 -58.81 -25.94
N SER A 27 -9.72 -58.92 -26.29
CA SER A 27 -8.73 -57.87 -25.98
C SER A 27 -8.97 -56.56 -26.73
N THR A 28 -9.51 -56.62 -27.96
CA THR A 28 -9.77 -55.40 -28.76
C THR A 28 -11.01 -54.65 -28.24
N ALA A 29 -12.04 -55.38 -27.81
CA ALA A 29 -13.25 -54.78 -27.26
C ALA A 29 -13.01 -54.12 -25.89
N SER A 30 -12.17 -54.71 -25.04
CA SER A 30 -11.85 -54.14 -23.72
C SER A 30 -11.09 -52.82 -23.83
N LEU A 31 -10.13 -52.71 -24.75
CA LEU A 31 -9.42 -51.45 -25.02
C LEU A 31 -10.35 -50.34 -25.55
N GLY A 32 -11.33 -50.69 -26.39
CA GLY A 32 -12.32 -49.74 -26.90
C GLY A 32 -13.23 -49.15 -25.81
N LEU A 33 -13.68 -49.98 -24.86
CA LEU A 33 -14.49 -49.53 -23.72
C LEU A 33 -13.71 -48.62 -22.76
N TRP A 34 -12.41 -48.88 -22.56
CA TRP A 34 -11.53 -48.02 -21.76
C TRP A 34 -11.22 -46.69 -22.44
N ALA A 35 -11.12 -46.65 -23.77
CA ALA A 35 -10.88 -45.41 -24.52
C ALA A 35 -12.05 -44.41 -24.42
N VAL A 36 -13.28 -44.91 -24.33
CA VAL A 36 -14.48 -44.06 -24.21
C VAL A 36 -14.57 -43.42 -22.82
N SER A 37 -14.19 -44.13 -21.74
CA SER A 37 -14.22 -43.57 -20.38
C SER A 37 -13.13 -42.53 -20.11
N LEU A 38 -12.04 -42.56 -20.88
CA LEU A 38 -10.99 -41.54 -20.86
C LEU A 38 -11.46 -40.23 -21.51
N THR A 39 -12.29 -40.33 -22.55
CA THR A 39 -12.76 -39.16 -23.33
C THR A 39 -13.73 -38.28 -22.52
N THR A 40 -14.56 -38.89 -21.67
CA THR A 40 -15.54 -38.16 -20.82
C THR A 40 -14.88 -37.41 -19.66
N GLN A 41 -13.76 -37.93 -19.12
CA GLN A 41 -13.02 -37.26 -18.05
C GLN A 41 -12.29 -36.01 -18.55
N VAL A 42 -11.74 -36.07 -19.77
CA VAL A 42 -11.06 -34.92 -20.37
C VAL A 42 -12.03 -33.76 -20.64
N THR A 43 -13.27 -34.04 -21.06
CA THR A 43 -14.29 -33.00 -21.27
C THR A 43 -14.71 -32.33 -19.96
N ALA A 44 -14.92 -33.11 -18.89
CA ALA A 44 -15.25 -32.56 -17.57
C ALA A 44 -14.14 -31.67 -16.99
N LEU A 45 -12.87 -32.09 -17.14
CA LEU A 45 -11.71 -31.31 -16.70
C LEU A 45 -11.53 -30.02 -17.51
N THR A 46 -11.80 -30.05 -18.82
CA THR A 46 -11.70 -28.86 -19.69
C THR A 46 -12.76 -27.80 -19.34
N VAL A 47 -13.99 -28.23 -19.04
CA VAL A 47 -15.06 -27.32 -18.59
C VAL A 47 -14.78 -26.75 -17.19
N GLY A 48 -14.27 -27.58 -16.27
CA GLY A 48 -13.83 -27.13 -14.94
C GLY A 48 -12.70 -26.10 -15.00
N ALA A 49 -11.70 -26.30 -15.88
CA ALA A 49 -10.61 -25.36 -16.07
C ALA A 49 -11.07 -24.02 -16.69
N ALA A 50 -11.98 -24.06 -17.66
CA ALA A 50 -12.51 -22.86 -18.29
C ALA A 50 -13.33 -22.00 -17.31
N THR A 51 -14.14 -22.64 -16.46
CA THR A 51 -14.93 -21.95 -15.43
C THR A 51 -14.06 -21.42 -14.29
N ALA A 52 -13.00 -22.14 -13.91
CA ALA A 52 -12.01 -21.66 -12.94
C ALA A 52 -11.23 -20.43 -13.46
N ALA A 53 -10.78 -20.44 -14.72
CA ALA A 53 -10.09 -19.30 -15.33
C ALA A 53 -10.97 -18.03 -15.38
N LEU A 54 -12.27 -18.18 -15.65
CA LEU A 54 -13.22 -17.06 -15.62
C LEU A 54 -13.52 -16.56 -14.20
N ALA A 55 -13.60 -17.46 -13.21
CA ALA A 55 -13.76 -17.08 -11.81
C ALA A 55 -12.52 -16.33 -11.28
N GLU A 56 -11.32 -16.79 -11.63
CA GLU A 56 -10.06 -16.14 -11.22
C GLU A 56 -9.87 -14.77 -11.88
N SER A 57 -10.25 -14.59 -13.15
CA SER A 57 -10.14 -13.28 -13.81
C SER A 57 -10.94 -12.18 -13.10
N LYS A 58 -12.13 -12.50 -12.55
CA LYS A 58 -12.93 -11.56 -11.76
C LYS A 58 -12.28 -11.27 -10.40
N ALA A 59 -11.67 -12.27 -9.77
CA ALA A 59 -10.94 -12.09 -8.51
C ALA A 59 -9.70 -11.19 -8.70
N VAL A 60 -8.93 -11.43 -9.76
CA VAL A 60 -7.77 -10.61 -10.14
C VAL A 60 -8.21 -9.19 -10.49
N ALA A 61 -9.26 -9.01 -11.29
CA ALA A 61 -9.78 -7.68 -11.63
C ALA A 61 -10.25 -6.91 -10.39
N LYS A 62 -10.93 -7.57 -9.44
CA LYS A 62 -11.31 -6.96 -8.15
C LYS A 62 -10.10 -6.61 -7.30
N ALA A 63 -9.08 -7.46 -7.25
CA ALA A 63 -7.84 -7.20 -6.52
C ALA A 63 -7.09 -5.99 -7.10
N VAL A 64 -6.96 -5.92 -8.42
CA VAL A 64 -6.35 -4.79 -9.13
C VAL A 64 -7.15 -3.50 -8.93
N ALA A 65 -8.48 -3.55 -9.02
CA ALA A 65 -9.34 -2.40 -8.76
C ALA A 65 -9.19 -1.89 -7.31
N LYS A 66 -9.13 -2.80 -6.33
CA LYS A 66 -8.90 -2.48 -4.92
C LYS A 66 -7.52 -1.87 -4.68
N ALA A 67 -6.48 -2.40 -5.34
CA ALA A 67 -5.13 -1.84 -5.28
C ALA A 67 -5.08 -0.42 -5.85
N LYS A 68 -5.67 -0.20 -7.04
CA LYS A 68 -5.76 1.13 -7.66
C LYS A 68 -6.53 2.13 -6.80
N ALA A 69 -7.64 1.70 -6.18
CA ALA A 69 -8.42 2.53 -5.27
C ALA A 69 -7.61 2.91 -4.02
N ARG A 70 -6.86 1.97 -3.44
CA ARG A 70 -5.98 2.23 -2.28
C ARG A 70 -4.88 3.23 -2.62
N GLU A 71 -4.22 3.11 -3.76
CA GLU A 71 -3.18 4.05 -4.16
C GLU A 71 -3.73 5.45 -4.43
N LYS A 72 -4.92 5.56 -5.04
CA LYS A 72 -5.60 6.85 -5.22
C LYS A 72 -5.99 7.48 -3.88
N ALA A 73 -6.43 6.68 -2.90
CA ALA A 73 -6.75 7.16 -1.56
C ALA A 73 -5.49 7.66 -0.82
N LYS A 74 -4.37 6.92 -0.87
CA LYS A 74 -3.09 7.38 -0.31
C LYS A 74 -2.64 8.70 -0.89
N ALA A 75 -2.74 8.87 -2.21
CA ALA A 75 -2.37 10.12 -2.89
C ALA A 75 -3.24 11.30 -2.43
N ARG A 76 -4.55 11.09 -2.24
CA ARG A 76 -5.44 12.13 -1.70
C ARG A 76 -5.09 12.50 -0.26
N LEU A 77 -4.80 11.50 0.58
CA LEU A 77 -4.42 11.74 1.97
C LEU A 77 -3.11 12.53 2.08
N LYS A 78 -2.09 12.19 1.27
CA LYS A 78 -0.82 12.94 1.22
C LYS A 78 -1.02 14.41 0.88
N ARG A 79 -1.95 14.74 -0.03
CA ARG A 79 -2.25 16.14 -0.40
C ARG A 79 -2.86 16.93 0.75
N VAL A 80 -3.73 16.30 1.54
CA VAL A 80 -4.32 16.94 2.73
C VAL A 80 -3.26 17.16 3.80
N LEU A 81 -2.40 16.16 4.04
CA LEU A 81 -1.35 16.25 5.05
C LEU A 81 -0.37 17.41 4.79
N VAL A 82 -0.01 17.66 3.52
CA VAL A 82 0.88 18.77 3.14
C VAL A 82 0.19 20.14 3.26
N ALA A 83 -1.14 20.19 3.24
CA ALA A 83 -1.88 21.44 3.41
C ALA A 83 -2.00 21.88 4.88
N LEU A 84 -1.95 20.95 5.85
CA LEU A 84 -2.08 21.26 7.28
C LEU A 84 -1.07 22.30 7.79
N PRO A 85 0.24 22.21 7.47
CA PRO A 85 1.22 23.22 7.89
C PRO A 85 0.86 24.63 7.40
N LEU A 86 0.31 24.78 6.20
CA LEU A 86 -0.07 26.08 5.65
C LEU A 86 -1.21 26.73 6.43
N VAL A 87 -2.16 25.93 6.93
CA VAL A 87 -3.24 26.44 7.79
C VAL A 87 -2.68 26.94 9.11
N GLY A 88 -1.71 26.22 9.70
CA GLY A 88 -1.04 26.65 10.92
C GLY A 88 -0.27 27.97 10.74
N ILE A 89 0.48 28.10 9.64
CA ILE A 89 1.21 29.34 9.30
C ILE A 89 0.22 30.50 9.11
N ALA A 90 -0.88 30.28 8.39
CA ALA A 90 -1.89 31.32 8.17
C ALA A 90 -2.55 31.76 9.48
N ALA A 91 -2.85 30.81 10.37
CA ALA A 91 -3.39 31.13 11.69
C ALA A 91 -2.39 31.92 12.53
N ALA A 92 -1.12 31.49 12.59
CA ALA A 92 -0.06 32.20 13.32
C ALA A 92 0.09 33.64 12.80
N ALA A 93 0.18 33.84 11.48
CA ALA A 93 0.29 35.18 10.91
C ALA A 93 -0.90 36.09 11.23
N ALA A 94 -2.12 35.54 11.35
CA ALA A 94 -3.30 36.30 11.74
C ALA A 94 -3.24 36.73 13.22
N PHE A 95 -2.75 35.87 14.12
CA PHE A 95 -2.54 36.21 15.52
C PHE A 95 -1.46 37.28 15.68
N GLU A 96 -0.28 37.09 15.06
CA GLU A 96 0.83 38.06 15.11
C GLU A 96 0.43 39.43 14.58
N TYR A 97 -0.39 39.49 13.53
CA TYR A 97 -0.90 40.77 13.02
C TYR A 97 -1.84 41.46 14.02
N GLY A 98 -2.66 40.69 14.74
CA GLY A 98 -3.51 41.21 15.81
C GLY A 98 -2.68 41.78 16.96
N ASP A 99 -1.72 41.00 17.44
CA ASP A 99 -0.84 41.38 18.56
C ASP A 99 0.02 42.60 18.19
N TYR A 100 0.54 42.67 16.96
CA TYR A 100 1.23 43.86 16.46
C TYR A 100 0.31 45.09 16.44
N ARG A 101 -0.95 44.91 16.07
CA ARG A 101 -1.91 46.03 15.95
C ARG A 101 -2.21 46.64 17.31
N GLU A 102 -2.37 45.80 18.32
CA GLU A 102 -2.54 46.18 19.73
C GLU A 102 -1.27 46.86 20.25
N TRP A 103 -0.10 46.25 20.05
CA TRP A 103 1.18 46.83 20.44
C TRP A 103 1.44 48.21 19.81
N GLN A 104 1.02 48.43 18.56
CA GLN A 104 1.20 49.70 17.86
C GLN A 104 0.27 50.82 18.39
N GLU A 105 -0.77 50.51 19.18
CA GLU A 105 -1.56 51.54 19.88
C GLU A 105 -0.72 52.23 20.96
N GLU A 106 0.18 51.48 21.60
CA GLU A 106 1.12 51.97 22.62
C GLU A 106 2.43 52.45 21.99
N ASN A 107 2.76 51.97 20.78
CA ASN A 107 3.98 52.27 20.04
C ASN A 107 3.68 52.84 18.64
N PRO A 108 3.14 54.07 18.54
CA PRO A 108 2.63 54.62 17.28
C PRO A 108 3.69 54.88 16.20
N GLU A 109 4.96 55.06 16.60
CA GLU A 109 6.10 55.22 15.68
C GLU A 109 6.80 53.89 15.37
N GLY A 110 6.45 52.82 16.08
CA GLY A 110 7.09 51.52 15.97
C GLY A 110 6.66 50.75 14.71
N ASP A 111 7.62 50.09 14.08
CA ASP A 111 7.37 49.20 12.94
C ASP A 111 7.28 47.73 13.37
N PHE A 112 7.05 46.83 12.40
CA PHE A 112 6.91 45.41 12.69
C PHE A 112 8.23 44.76 13.16
N GLY A 113 9.38 45.35 12.80
CA GLY A 113 10.69 44.92 13.26
C GLY A 113 10.92 45.26 14.73
N ASP A 114 10.50 46.45 15.16
CA ASP A 114 10.56 46.87 16.57
C ASP A 114 9.73 45.93 17.47
N TYR A 115 8.49 45.66 17.07
CA TYR A 115 7.62 44.67 17.72
C TYR A 115 8.28 43.28 17.76
N GLY A 116 8.80 42.81 16.62
CA GLY A 116 9.46 41.52 16.52
C GLY A 116 10.69 41.40 17.42
N CYS A 117 11.40 42.50 17.66
CA CYS A 117 12.54 42.56 18.57
C CYS A 117 12.13 42.49 20.04
N GLU A 118 11.04 43.15 20.42
CA GLU A 118 10.47 43.04 21.76
C GLU A 118 9.99 41.62 22.04
N VAL A 119 9.24 41.03 21.10
CA VAL A 119 8.79 39.64 21.19
C VAL A 119 9.97 38.67 21.25
N ALA A 120 11.03 38.90 20.48
CA ALA A 120 12.23 38.04 20.50
C ALA A 120 12.97 38.11 21.83
N ALA A 121 13.06 39.29 22.45
CA ALA A 121 13.67 39.47 23.77
C ALA A 121 12.87 38.69 24.84
N LEU A 122 11.55 38.90 24.89
CA LEU A 122 10.65 38.19 25.80
C LEU A 122 10.68 36.67 25.58
N SER A 123 10.71 36.24 24.31
CA SER A 123 10.80 34.83 23.94
C SER A 123 12.11 34.18 24.41
N ALA A 124 13.23 34.90 24.38
CA ALA A 124 14.53 34.40 24.84
C ALA A 124 14.57 34.17 26.35
N GLU A 125 13.77 34.91 27.12
CA GLU A 125 13.62 34.74 28.57
C GLU A 125 12.84 33.46 28.90
N VAL A 126 11.74 33.21 28.18
CA VAL A 126 10.85 32.07 28.45
C VAL A 126 11.23 30.78 27.72
N VAL A 127 12.13 30.83 26.73
CA VAL A 127 12.46 29.65 25.88
C VAL A 127 12.90 28.43 26.70
N ASN A 128 13.62 28.64 27.80
CA ASN A 128 14.13 27.54 28.60
C ASN A 128 13.00 26.83 29.37
N GLU A 129 11.99 27.56 29.82
CA GLU A 129 10.79 27.02 30.47
C GLU A 129 10.01 26.16 29.47
N VAL A 130 9.72 26.71 28.28
CA VAL A 130 9.01 25.98 27.22
C VAL A 130 9.76 24.71 26.81
N LEU A 131 11.09 24.77 26.66
CA LEU A 131 11.89 23.60 26.30
C LEU A 131 11.83 22.50 27.36
N GLN A 132 11.74 22.84 28.65
CA GLN A 132 11.64 21.85 29.73
C GLN A 132 10.32 21.09 29.70
N ASP A 133 9.24 21.75 29.28
CA ASP A 133 7.91 21.13 29.13
C ASP A 133 7.81 20.19 27.92
N LEU A 134 8.71 20.33 26.93
CA LEU A 134 8.74 19.42 25.79
C LEU A 134 9.31 18.03 26.16
N PRO A 135 8.75 16.94 25.59
CA PRO A 135 9.34 15.61 25.71
C PRO A 135 10.78 15.58 25.20
N GLU A 136 11.67 14.85 25.87
CA GLU A 136 13.10 14.77 25.53
C GLU A 136 13.33 14.35 24.06
N ALA A 137 12.48 13.46 23.53
CA ALA A 137 12.59 12.95 22.16
C ALA A 137 12.41 14.02 21.06
N THR A 138 11.74 15.13 21.35
CA THR A 138 11.44 16.20 20.39
C THR A 138 12.02 17.55 20.79
N ARG A 139 12.73 17.60 21.93
CA ARG A 139 13.29 18.83 22.49
C ARG A 139 14.50 19.28 21.66
N PRO A 140 14.45 20.43 20.98
CA PRO A 140 15.62 20.97 20.31
C PRO A 140 16.62 21.55 21.32
N PRO A 141 17.93 21.58 20.99
CA PRO A 141 18.91 22.23 21.83
C PRO A 141 18.65 23.75 21.87
N ARG A 142 18.76 24.34 23.06
CA ARG A 142 18.46 25.77 23.31
C ARG A 142 19.20 26.71 22.35
N ASP A 143 20.50 26.47 22.16
CA ASP A 143 21.34 27.32 21.30
C ASP A 143 20.90 27.30 19.83
N ALA A 144 20.27 26.20 19.38
CA ALA A 144 19.71 26.13 18.03
C ALA A 144 18.41 26.93 17.87
N ILE A 145 17.69 27.23 18.96
CA ILE A 145 16.54 28.13 18.93
C ILE A 145 17.02 29.58 19.00
N LEU A 146 17.92 29.88 19.94
CA LEU A 146 18.43 31.24 20.13
C LEU A 146 19.21 31.78 18.93
N SER A 147 19.99 30.94 18.25
CA SER A 147 20.70 31.34 17.02
C SER A 147 19.78 31.68 15.84
N ARG A 148 18.47 31.40 15.94
CA ARG A 148 17.47 31.75 14.92
C ARG A 148 16.69 33.02 15.25
N LEU A 149 16.86 33.58 16.45
CA LEU A 149 16.24 34.86 16.79
C LEU A 149 16.86 35.98 15.95
N PRO A 150 16.08 37.01 15.58
CA PRO A 150 16.60 38.16 14.88
C PRO A 150 17.71 38.84 15.70
N ALA A 151 18.74 39.34 15.02
CA ALA A 151 19.72 40.21 15.64
C ALA A 151 19.06 41.57 15.86
N CYS A 152 18.74 41.86 17.12
CA CYS A 152 18.14 43.11 17.55
C CYS A 152 19.17 43.93 18.31
N ASP A 153 19.37 45.18 17.92
CA ASP A 153 20.11 46.13 18.72
C ASP A 153 19.20 46.57 19.88
N ALA A 154 19.60 46.30 21.13
CA ALA A 154 18.82 46.71 22.30
C ALA A 154 18.89 48.23 22.55
N PRO A 155 17.86 48.89 23.10
CA PRO A 155 16.45 48.91 22.71
C PRO A 155 15.99 50.36 22.36
N ILE A 156 14.83 50.53 21.71
CA ILE A 156 14.06 51.79 21.81
C ILE A 156 13.36 51.81 23.16
N VAL A 157 14.14 51.99 24.23
CA VAL A 157 13.59 52.51 25.48
C VAL A 157 13.31 53.97 25.22
N SER A 158 12.06 54.32 24.91
CA SER A 158 11.62 55.68 25.19
C SER A 158 11.88 55.94 26.67
N PRO A 159 12.58 57.04 27.03
CA PRO A 159 12.83 57.33 28.42
C PRO A 159 11.48 57.49 29.11
N VAL A 160 11.22 56.67 30.13
CA VAL A 160 10.21 56.97 31.14
C VAL A 160 10.53 58.39 31.64
N PRO A 161 9.68 59.39 31.42
CA PRO A 161 9.92 60.69 32.02
C PRO A 161 9.76 60.50 33.51
N GLY A 162 10.86 60.76 34.24
CA GLY A 162 10.81 60.83 35.70
C GLY A 162 9.73 61.80 36.14
N GLY A 163 8.90 61.33 37.10
CA GLY A 163 7.85 62.07 37.78
C GLY A 163 7.28 61.22 38.89
#